data_AF-A0A951M2U1-F1
#
_entry.id   AF-A0A951M2U1-F1
#
_cell.length_a   1.000
_cell.length_b   1.000
_cell.length_c   1.000
_cell.angle_alpha   90.00
_cell.angle_beta   90.00
_cell.angle_gamma   90.00
#
_symmetry.space_group_name_H-M   'P 1'
#
loop_
_entity.id
_entity.type
_entity.pdbx_description
1 polymer ?
#
loop_
_entity_poly.entity_id
_entity_poly.type
_entity_poly.pdbx_seq_one_letter_code
_entity_poly.pdbx_strand_id
1 'polypeptide(L)'
;MAHHVTERPNAYCLSRNEIRYVFSVDELSRAGLYLEAQLAYKIPTGKAKINWSVGQVAIDSNLFIFQNTVNIRSAFIAGSGTELVNGGDAITLIAPIYDLPTWATGTPYQKMRVFKNGAEIYNQFSHSTADADWLTYNFIAEADAIYTVVVYAKDESDLPHTDEIEVEFEDPFRTLTPWKLKPNADGTVYLPIQQYIESLLEYILPAGNITNASAQACIFFIKSREIDDDHPNPDYSLAEKVHTRLAIKAGIEKHRYSRNNFFANYFDTQKPWLTWRPSNRMIWPGEPQYLTAFFKNGTASGLTLRVKYRTTAGVDAEINIALTSIGYLIHFKVDIATLGVPAGQLYYYEVGILNGADIVVAFHRFYINYDPLYKYHDIIAINSLGGIDTIRATGEVNNGLDRNAEDSEGGFSLSEWSDTIKSHESAQAAITYRRTYKGDIGHQRTIREQESLIEILLSRRLYQIIDSRFVPIIINQRNQALGKSTDKLVSFPLEWALSEANETYTPADIALGLGADTEEY
;
A
#
# COMPACT_ATOMS: atom_id res chain seq x y z
N MET A 1 7.18 30.58 -24.96
CA MET A 1 5.98 30.06 -24.30
C MET A 1 6.14 30.32 -22.83
N ALA A 2 5.29 31.16 -22.26
CA ALA A 2 5.48 31.71 -20.93
C ALA A 2 4.28 31.35 -20.04
N HIS A 3 3.98 30.05 -19.96
CA HIS A 3 3.24 29.55 -18.80
C HIS A 3 4.23 29.24 -17.69
N HIS A 4 3.84 29.51 -16.46
CA HIS A 4 4.61 29.11 -15.30
C HIS A 4 3.68 28.69 -14.17
N VAL A 5 4.16 27.75 -13.35
CA VAL A 5 3.40 27.25 -12.20
C VAL A 5 3.52 28.25 -11.05
N THR A 6 2.42 28.90 -10.70
CA THR A 6 2.33 29.89 -9.61
C THR A 6 2.03 29.25 -8.27
N GLU A 7 1.27 28.15 -8.25
CA GLU A 7 0.97 27.36 -7.04
C GLU A 7 1.21 25.88 -7.33
N ARG A 8 1.88 25.20 -6.39
CA ARG A 8 2.14 23.76 -6.43
C ARG A 8 1.50 23.08 -5.23
N PRO A 9 1.14 21.78 -5.34
CA PRO A 9 0.91 20.96 -4.18
C PRO A 9 2.14 20.92 -3.27
N ASN A 10 1.90 20.64 -1.99
CA ASN A 10 2.97 20.42 -1.03
C ASN A 10 3.72 19.12 -1.32
N ALA A 11 5.00 19.04 -0.92
CA ALA A 11 5.85 17.86 -1.14
C ALA A 11 5.19 16.54 -0.71
N TYR A 12 4.43 16.58 0.39
CA TYR A 12 3.62 15.48 0.89
C TYR A 12 2.15 15.89 0.89
N CYS A 13 1.28 15.02 0.37
CA CYS A 13 -0.14 15.28 0.22
C CYS A 13 -0.97 14.07 0.69
N LEU A 14 -2.19 14.35 1.15
CA LEU A 14 -3.22 13.35 1.37
C LEU A 14 -4.18 13.41 0.17
N SER A 15 -4.39 12.29 -0.52
CA SER A 15 -5.15 12.22 -1.77
C SER A 15 -6.63 12.62 -1.65
N ARG A 16 -7.20 12.66 -0.44
CA ARG A 16 -8.57 13.13 -0.18
C ARG A 16 -8.63 14.59 0.28
N ASN A 17 -7.49 15.25 0.45
CA ASN A 17 -7.42 16.70 0.62
C ASN A 17 -7.18 17.38 -0.73
N GLU A 18 -7.35 18.70 -0.77
CA GLU A 18 -7.18 19.47 -2.00
C GLU A 18 -5.74 19.34 -2.54
N ILE A 19 -5.61 18.79 -3.75
CA ILE A 19 -4.37 18.74 -4.52
C ILE A 19 -4.63 19.45 -5.85
N ARG A 20 -3.95 20.58 -6.06
CA ARG A 20 -4.10 21.39 -7.26
C ARG A 20 -2.79 22.01 -7.72
N TYR A 21 -2.71 22.26 -9.01
CA TYR A 21 -1.73 23.16 -9.61
C TYR A 21 -2.44 24.43 -10.07
N VAL A 22 -1.75 25.56 -9.96
CA VAL A 22 -2.18 26.83 -10.54
C VAL A 22 -1.10 27.30 -11.50
N PHE A 23 -1.51 27.63 -12.72
CA PHE A 23 -0.64 28.14 -13.76
C PHE A 23 -1.04 29.59 -14.09
N SER A 24 -0.05 30.42 -14.38
CA SER A 24 -0.25 31.73 -15.03
C SER A 24 0.15 31.60 -16.49
N VAL A 25 -0.64 32.19 -17.38
CA VAL A 25 -0.41 32.25 -18.82
C VAL A 25 -0.33 33.73 -19.21
N ASP A 26 0.82 34.17 -19.69
CA ASP A 26 1.11 35.60 -19.84
C ASP A 26 0.50 36.23 -21.13
N GLU A 27 0.29 35.44 -22.19
CA GLU A 27 -0.16 35.93 -23.50
C GLU A 27 -1.52 35.35 -23.90
N LEU A 28 -2.60 36.01 -23.46
CA LEU A 28 -3.99 35.57 -23.65
C LEU A 28 -4.61 35.92 -25.01
N SER A 29 -3.92 36.72 -25.83
CA SER A 29 -4.42 37.18 -27.14
C SER A 29 -4.32 36.12 -28.25
N ARG A 30 -3.68 34.98 -27.99
CA ARG A 30 -3.49 33.93 -28.98
C ARG A 30 -4.80 33.19 -29.28
N ALA A 31 -5.10 33.03 -30.57
CA ALA A 31 -6.27 32.28 -31.01
C ALA A 31 -6.13 30.79 -30.66
N GLY A 32 -7.21 30.18 -30.20
CA GLY A 32 -7.21 28.76 -29.86
C GLY A 32 -6.35 28.37 -28.65
N LEU A 33 -5.96 29.33 -27.79
CA LEU A 33 -5.06 29.07 -26.68
C LEU A 33 -5.66 28.14 -25.60
N TYR A 34 -4.97 27.02 -25.33
CA TYR A 34 -5.18 26.15 -24.18
C TYR A 34 -3.86 25.85 -23.48
N LEU A 35 -3.93 25.61 -22.17
CA LEU A 35 -2.88 24.91 -21.45
C LEU A 35 -3.21 23.42 -21.48
N GLU A 36 -2.34 22.62 -22.08
CA GLU A 36 -2.42 21.17 -21.99
C GLU A 36 -1.54 20.66 -20.85
N ALA A 37 -2.14 19.94 -19.90
CA ALA A 37 -1.45 19.40 -18.74
C ALA A 37 -1.60 17.88 -18.68
N GLN A 38 -0.55 17.17 -18.25
CA GLN A 38 -0.52 15.72 -18.16
C GLN A 38 0.05 15.29 -16.80
N LEU A 39 -0.66 14.43 -16.08
CA LEU A 39 -0.17 13.85 -14.84
C LEU A 39 0.80 12.71 -15.13
N ALA A 40 2.04 12.87 -14.66
CA ALA A 40 3.03 11.80 -14.61
C ALA A 40 3.10 11.26 -13.18
N TYR A 41 2.97 9.94 -13.00
CA TYR A 41 2.97 9.31 -11.70
C TYR A 41 3.69 7.96 -11.69
N LYS A 42 4.19 7.54 -10.52
CA LYS A 42 4.66 6.18 -10.27
C LYS A 42 4.13 5.69 -8.92
N ILE A 43 3.69 4.43 -8.89
CA ILE A 43 3.35 3.74 -7.64
C ILE A 43 4.64 3.04 -7.21
N PRO A 44 5.22 3.38 -6.04
CA PRO A 44 6.40 2.69 -5.57
C PRO A 44 6.08 1.21 -5.38
N THR A 45 6.60 0.37 -6.27
CA THR A 45 6.71 -1.06 -5.97
C THR A 45 7.85 -1.20 -4.97
N GLY A 46 7.67 -2.01 -3.92
CA GLY A 46 8.77 -2.25 -2.99
C GLY A 46 9.98 -2.78 -3.77
N LYS A 47 11.21 -2.43 -3.36
CA LYS A 47 12.41 -3.02 -3.95
C LYS A 47 12.28 -4.55 -3.87
N ALA A 48 12.16 -5.22 -5.00
CA ALA A 48 12.16 -6.67 -5.04
C ALA A 48 13.60 -7.12 -4.78
N LYS A 49 13.86 -7.68 -3.60
CA LYS A 49 15.14 -8.34 -3.34
C LYS A 49 15.14 -9.66 -4.10
N ILE A 50 15.88 -9.73 -5.20
CA ILE A 50 16.09 -10.97 -5.94
C ILE A 50 17.17 -11.75 -5.19
N ASN A 51 16.77 -12.80 -4.47
CA ASN A 51 17.73 -13.70 -3.84
C ASN A 51 18.35 -14.60 -4.91
N TRP A 52 19.67 -14.52 -5.08
CA TRP A 52 20.43 -15.36 -6.01
C TRP A 52 20.69 -16.72 -5.36
N SER A 53 20.16 -17.81 -5.92
CA SER A 53 20.61 -19.17 -5.59
C SER A 53 21.63 -19.64 -6.63
N VAL A 54 22.81 -20.06 -6.18
CA VAL A 54 23.82 -20.67 -7.06
C VAL A 54 23.35 -22.06 -7.45
N GLY A 55 22.89 -22.23 -8.69
CA GLY A 55 22.66 -23.54 -9.30
C GLY A 55 23.94 -24.01 -9.99
N GLN A 56 24.53 -25.12 -9.54
CA GLN A 56 25.70 -25.72 -10.18
C GLN A 56 25.23 -26.56 -11.38
N VAL A 57 25.52 -26.11 -12.61
CA VAL A 57 25.30 -26.92 -13.82
C VAL A 57 26.67 -27.31 -14.37
N ALA A 58 27.06 -28.56 -14.17
CA ALA A 58 28.27 -29.12 -14.76
C ALA A 58 28.04 -29.33 -16.27
N ILE A 59 28.72 -28.54 -17.09
CA ILE A 59 28.93 -28.85 -18.52
C ILE A 59 30.45 -28.92 -18.71
N ASP A 60 30.90 -29.95 -19.41
CA ASP A 60 32.29 -30.39 -19.62
C ASP A 60 33.41 -29.37 -19.30
N SER A 61 34.30 -29.83 -18.42
CA SER A 61 35.55 -29.25 -17.90
C SER A 61 35.90 -27.83 -18.38
N ASN A 62 35.81 -26.89 -17.43
CA ASN A 62 36.34 -25.51 -17.42
C ASN A 62 35.35 -24.37 -17.74
N LEU A 63 34.03 -24.61 -17.71
CA LEU A 63 33.06 -23.52 -17.82
C LEU A 63 31.97 -23.62 -16.74
N PHE A 64 32.03 -22.70 -15.77
CA PHE A 64 30.94 -22.50 -14.81
C PHE A 64 29.91 -21.54 -15.41
N ILE A 65 28.66 -21.99 -15.53
CA ILE A 65 27.54 -21.17 -16.01
C ILE A 65 26.69 -20.80 -14.80
N PHE A 66 26.65 -19.51 -14.48
CA PHE A 66 25.65 -18.96 -13.57
C PHE A 66 24.41 -18.62 -14.40
N GLN A 67 23.37 -19.46 -14.32
CA GLN A 67 22.13 -19.24 -15.03
C GLN A 67 21.04 -18.82 -14.04
N ASN A 68 20.52 -17.61 -14.19
CA ASN A 68 19.33 -17.17 -13.46
C ASN A 68 18.29 -16.60 -14.41
N THR A 69 17.03 -16.94 -14.13
CA THR A 69 15.87 -16.50 -14.91
C THR A 69 15.14 -15.45 -14.09
N VAL A 70 15.30 -14.17 -14.42
CA VAL A 70 14.52 -13.10 -13.78
C VAL A 70 13.20 -12.98 -14.52
N ASN A 71 12.12 -13.43 -13.87
CA ASN A 71 10.76 -13.24 -14.36
C ASN A 71 10.32 -11.80 -14.04
N ILE A 72 10.54 -10.87 -14.97
CA ILE A 72 10.00 -9.51 -14.87
C ILE A 72 8.52 -9.58 -15.25
N ARG A 73 7.65 -9.76 -14.26
CA ARG A 73 6.19 -9.94 -14.47
C ARG A 73 5.40 -8.66 -14.69
N SER A 74 6.02 -7.48 -14.65
CA SER A 74 5.35 -6.23 -15.05
C SER A 74 6.31 -5.06 -15.25
N ALA A 75 6.83 -4.91 -16.46
CA ALA A 75 6.87 -3.58 -17.07
C ALA A 75 5.67 -3.56 -18.02
N PHE A 76 4.97 -2.43 -18.20
CA PHE A 76 3.77 -2.37 -19.05
C PHE A 76 4.04 -1.42 -20.22
N ILE A 77 3.90 -1.93 -21.45
CA ILE A 77 4.09 -1.17 -22.70
C ILE A 77 2.87 -0.25 -22.90
N ALA A 78 3.10 1.06 -22.98
CA ALA A 78 2.16 1.99 -23.59
C ALA A 78 2.61 2.27 -25.03
N GLY A 79 1.87 1.73 -26.00
CA GLY A 79 2.05 2.06 -27.40
C GLY A 79 1.24 3.28 -27.81
N SER A 80 1.82 4.19 -28.60
CA SER A 80 1.27 4.58 -29.92
C SER A 80 2.23 5.51 -30.68
N GLY A 81 2.36 5.27 -31.99
CA GLY A 81 2.71 6.31 -32.98
C GLY A 81 4.18 6.43 -33.43
N THR A 82 4.60 5.54 -34.34
CA THR A 82 5.52 5.75 -35.49
C THR A 82 6.86 6.52 -35.35
N GLU A 83 7.92 5.75 -35.66
CA GLU A 83 9.29 6.07 -36.12
C GLU A 83 10.35 6.54 -35.11
N LEU A 84 11.29 5.61 -34.88
CA LEU A 84 12.54 5.63 -34.11
C LEU A 84 13.39 6.90 -34.33
N VAL A 85 13.87 7.54 -33.25
CA VAL A 85 15.22 7.36 -32.67
C VAL A 85 15.21 7.88 -31.21
N ASN A 86 15.60 7.00 -30.27
CA ASN A 86 15.98 7.28 -28.87
C ASN A 86 14.96 7.90 -27.91
N GLY A 87 14.26 7.02 -27.20
CA GLY A 87 13.54 7.36 -25.96
C GLY A 87 13.06 6.11 -25.22
N GLY A 88 13.90 5.07 -25.15
CA GLY A 88 13.63 3.86 -24.35
C GLY A 88 14.29 3.95 -22.98
N ASP A 89 13.58 3.49 -21.96
CA ASP A 89 14.06 3.45 -20.58
C ASP A 89 15.26 2.50 -20.44
N ALA A 90 16.36 2.98 -19.87
CA ALA A 90 17.58 2.20 -19.67
C ALA A 90 17.53 1.46 -18.32
N ILE A 91 17.71 0.14 -18.33
CA ILE A 91 18.04 -0.65 -17.15
C ILE A 91 19.55 -0.58 -16.94
N THR A 92 19.98 -0.13 -15.77
CA THR A 92 21.38 -0.13 -15.36
C THR A 92 21.70 -1.34 -14.47
N LEU A 93 22.50 -2.28 -14.94
CA LEU A 93 23.11 -3.33 -14.11
C LEU A 93 24.48 -2.85 -13.61
N ILE A 94 24.72 -2.94 -12.31
CA ILE A 94 26.00 -2.61 -11.68
C ILE A 94 26.60 -3.92 -11.14
N ALA A 95 27.79 -4.29 -11.62
CA ALA A 95 28.54 -5.44 -11.12
C ALA A 95 29.89 -4.98 -10.55
N PRO A 96 30.31 -5.42 -9.35
CA PRO A 96 31.62 -5.09 -8.79
C PRO A 96 32.74 -5.71 -9.62
N ILE A 97 33.82 -4.95 -9.84
CA ILE A 97 35.09 -5.46 -10.36
C ILE A 97 35.97 -5.77 -9.15
N TYR A 98 36.29 -7.04 -8.93
CA TYR A 98 37.25 -7.41 -7.88
C TYR A 98 38.69 -7.15 -8.35
N ASP A 99 39.54 -6.72 -7.43
CA ASP A 99 41.00 -6.68 -7.61
C ASP A 99 41.52 -8.07 -7.97
N LEU A 100 41.80 -8.27 -9.25
CA LEU A 100 42.38 -9.51 -9.74
C LEU A 100 43.89 -9.50 -9.45
N PRO A 101 44.48 -10.63 -9.05
CA PRO A 101 45.91 -10.73 -8.86
C PRO A 101 46.66 -10.33 -10.14
N THR A 102 47.57 -9.35 -10.04
CA THR A 102 48.25 -8.69 -11.18
C THR A 102 49.29 -9.55 -11.91
N TRP A 103 49.22 -10.89 -11.88
CA TRP A 103 50.29 -11.75 -12.42
C TRP A 103 50.05 -12.32 -13.83
N ALA A 104 49.09 -11.79 -14.59
CA ALA A 104 48.99 -12.08 -16.02
C ALA A 104 48.77 -10.81 -16.84
N THR A 105 49.69 -10.53 -17.76
CA THR A 105 49.62 -9.49 -18.79
C THR A 105 48.58 -9.80 -19.88
N GLY A 106 47.40 -10.25 -19.48
CA GLY A 106 46.26 -10.53 -20.36
C GLY A 106 44.99 -10.03 -19.70
N THR A 107 44.30 -9.12 -20.37
CA THR A 107 43.06 -8.50 -19.93
C THR A 107 42.09 -9.55 -19.37
N PRO A 108 41.61 -9.42 -18.12
CA PRO A 108 40.61 -10.33 -17.59
C PRO A 108 39.27 -10.05 -18.27
N TYR A 109 38.86 -10.95 -19.16
CA TYR A 109 37.56 -10.88 -19.82
C TYR A 109 36.51 -11.51 -18.90
N GLN A 110 35.80 -10.71 -18.11
CA GLN A 110 34.47 -11.10 -17.69
C GLN A 110 33.57 -11.01 -18.92
N LYS A 111 33.02 -12.14 -19.37
CA LYS A 111 31.94 -12.12 -20.38
C LYS A 111 30.63 -12.05 -19.64
N MET A 112 29.79 -11.08 -19.97
CA MET A 112 28.39 -11.05 -19.55
C MET A 112 27.53 -11.22 -20.80
N ARG A 113 26.57 -12.15 -20.74
CA ARG A 113 25.55 -12.32 -21.78
C ARG A 113 24.20 -12.01 -21.19
N VAL A 114 23.40 -11.26 -21.95
CA VAL A 114 22.01 -10.98 -21.59
C VAL A 114 21.12 -11.70 -22.59
N PHE A 115 20.27 -12.58 -22.08
CA PHE A 115 19.23 -13.26 -22.85
C PHE A 115 17.88 -12.64 -22.53
N LYS A 116 17.02 -12.52 -23.53
CA LYS A 116 15.64 -12.11 -23.43
C LYS A 116 14.76 -13.22 -23.96
N ASN A 117 13.86 -13.77 -23.14
CA ASN A 117 13.01 -14.91 -23.48
C ASN A 117 13.81 -16.08 -24.10
N GLY A 118 15.02 -16.32 -23.59
CA GLY A 118 15.93 -17.37 -24.07
C GLY A 118 16.78 -17.00 -25.30
N ALA A 119 16.56 -15.86 -25.95
CA ALA A 119 17.38 -15.39 -27.06
C ALA A 119 18.47 -14.41 -26.58
N GLU A 120 19.73 -14.63 -26.95
CA GLU A 120 20.84 -13.73 -26.61
C GLU A 120 20.63 -12.38 -27.34
N ILE A 121 20.44 -11.29 -26.60
CA ILE A 121 20.15 -9.97 -27.16
C ILE A 121 21.36 -9.02 -27.13
N TYR A 122 22.43 -9.37 -26.40
CA TYR A 122 23.61 -8.52 -26.29
C TYR A 122 24.89 -9.35 -26.11
N ASN A 123 25.90 -9.08 -26.94
CA ASN A 123 27.19 -9.82 -26.99
C ASN A 123 28.42 -8.93 -27.34
N GLN A 124 28.37 -7.61 -27.10
CA GLN A 124 29.52 -6.74 -27.41
C GLN A 124 29.96 -5.85 -26.24
N PHE A 125 31.29 -5.73 -26.13
CA PHE A 125 32.03 -5.05 -25.06
C PHE A 125 32.46 -3.66 -25.48
N SER A 126 32.24 -2.67 -24.62
CA SER A 126 33.09 -1.48 -24.57
C SER A 126 33.53 -1.29 -23.11
N HIS A 127 34.77 -1.66 -22.82
CA HIS A 127 35.39 -1.42 -21.52
C HIS A 127 35.73 0.08 -21.45
N SER A 128 35.05 0.81 -20.57
CA SER A 128 35.43 2.18 -20.22
C SER A 128 36.64 2.11 -19.29
N THR A 129 37.61 2.98 -19.54
CA THR A 129 38.97 2.97 -18.99
C THR A 129 39.10 2.83 -17.46
N ALA A 130 39.92 1.86 -17.06
CA ALA A 130 40.90 1.76 -15.96
C ALA A 130 40.62 2.24 -14.52
N ASP A 131 39.68 3.12 -14.22
CA ASP A 131 39.60 3.77 -12.89
C ASP A 131 38.22 3.66 -12.19
N ALA A 132 37.38 2.69 -12.58
CA ALA A 132 36.09 2.48 -11.91
C ALA A 132 35.95 1.03 -11.44
N ASP A 133 35.76 0.84 -10.13
CA ASP A 133 35.56 -0.47 -9.45
C ASP A 133 34.25 -1.19 -9.84
N TRP A 134 33.57 -0.72 -10.89
CA TRP A 134 32.23 -1.16 -11.26
C TRP A 134 32.06 -1.21 -12.77
N LEU A 135 31.51 -2.31 -13.29
CA LEU A 135 30.99 -2.38 -14.66
C LEU A 135 29.51 -2.01 -14.64
N THR A 136 29.17 -0.95 -15.38
CA THR A 136 27.79 -0.46 -15.53
C THR A 136 27.27 -0.83 -16.92
N TYR A 137 26.16 -1.56 -17.00
CA TYR A 137 25.53 -1.97 -18.26
C TYR A 137 24.15 -1.37 -18.40
N ASN A 138 23.92 -0.63 -19.49
CA ASN A 138 22.61 -0.06 -19.80
C ASN A 138 21.99 -0.84 -20.97
N PHE A 139 20.83 -1.46 -20.76
CA PHE A 139 20.02 -2.03 -21.85
C PHE A 139 18.57 -1.62 -21.73
N ILE A 140 17.87 -1.47 -22.86
CA ILE A 140 16.45 -1.12 -22.87
C ILE A 140 15.66 -2.41 -22.62
N ALA A 141 14.87 -2.42 -21.54
CA ALA A 141 13.97 -3.53 -21.28
C ALA A 141 12.60 -3.32 -21.89
N GLU A 142 12.01 -4.42 -22.33
CA GLU A 142 10.63 -4.51 -22.75
C GLU A 142 9.78 -5.06 -21.61
N ALA A 143 8.53 -4.60 -21.56
CA ALA A 143 7.49 -5.21 -20.75
C ALA A 143 7.41 -6.72 -20.93
N ASP A 144 7.12 -7.44 -19.85
CA ASP A 144 6.78 -8.87 -19.83
C ASP A 144 7.84 -9.80 -20.44
N ALA A 145 9.07 -9.32 -20.62
CA ALA A 145 10.18 -10.12 -21.10
C ALA A 145 11.01 -10.66 -19.92
N ILE A 146 11.35 -11.95 -20.01
CA ILE A 146 12.25 -12.61 -19.06
C ILE A 146 13.67 -12.29 -19.46
N TYR A 147 14.43 -11.67 -18.57
CA TYR A 147 15.84 -11.43 -18.78
C TYR A 147 16.66 -12.44 -17.97
N THR A 148 17.59 -13.11 -18.64
CA THR A 148 18.60 -13.97 -18.02
C THR A 148 19.95 -13.30 -18.21
N VAL A 149 20.60 -12.94 -17.12
CA VAL A 149 21.96 -12.42 -17.15
C VAL A 149 22.89 -13.56 -16.75
N VAL A 150 23.83 -13.88 -17.63
CA VAL A 150 24.86 -14.91 -17.40
C VAL A 150 26.20 -14.21 -17.30
N VAL A 151 26.87 -14.36 -16.17
CA VAL A 151 28.23 -13.85 -15.93
C VAL A 151 29.19 -15.05 -15.94
N TYR A 152 30.26 -14.97 -16.73
CA TYR A 152 31.29 -16.02 -16.78
C TYR A 152 32.52 -15.60 -15.96
N ALA A 153 32.92 -16.43 -15.00
CA ALA A 153 34.20 -16.34 -14.30
C ALA A 153 35.19 -17.40 -14.84
N LYS A 154 36.48 -17.07 -14.86
CA LYS A 154 37.51 -17.87 -15.57
C LYS A 154 38.13 -19.01 -14.73
N ASP A 155 38.09 -18.96 -13.40
CA ASP A 155 38.69 -19.99 -12.54
C ASP A 155 37.89 -20.22 -11.24
N GLU A 156 37.89 -21.47 -10.77
CA GLU A 156 37.12 -21.96 -9.60
C GLU A 156 37.84 -21.70 -8.26
N SER A 157 39.17 -21.48 -8.29
CA SER A 157 40.00 -21.34 -7.08
C SER A 157 40.07 -19.91 -6.51
N ASP A 158 39.56 -18.92 -7.23
CA ASP A 158 39.57 -17.50 -6.84
C ASP A 158 38.18 -16.95 -6.51
N LEU A 159 37.18 -17.82 -6.26
CA LEU A 159 35.81 -17.38 -5.96
C LEU A 159 35.74 -16.70 -4.58
N PRO A 160 35.53 -15.37 -4.49
CA PRO A 160 35.07 -14.78 -3.25
C PRO A 160 33.56 -15.07 -3.14
N HIS A 161 33.12 -15.32 -1.91
CA HIS A 161 31.84 -14.97 -1.32
C HIS A 161 30.56 -15.02 -2.19
N THR A 162 29.52 -15.65 -1.63
CA THR A 162 28.12 -15.47 -2.00
C THR A 162 27.72 -13.99 -1.87
N ASP A 163 28.12 -13.15 -2.81
CA ASP A 163 27.81 -11.73 -2.81
C ASP A 163 26.54 -11.49 -3.63
N GLU A 164 25.58 -10.82 -2.99
CA GLU A 164 24.28 -10.48 -3.57
C GLU A 164 24.43 -9.34 -4.59
N ILE A 165 24.05 -9.56 -5.85
CA ILE A 165 23.91 -8.48 -6.85
C ILE A 165 22.53 -7.83 -6.67
N GLU A 166 22.50 -6.61 -6.15
CA GLU A 166 21.27 -5.80 -6.08
C GLU A 166 21.00 -5.14 -7.44
N VAL A 167 19.92 -5.55 -8.12
CA VAL A 167 19.44 -4.90 -9.35
C VAL A 167 18.31 -3.96 -8.97
N GLU A 168 18.55 -2.65 -9.07
CA GLU A 168 17.52 -1.64 -8.84
C GLU A 168 16.82 -1.31 -10.15
N PHE A 169 15.53 -1.67 -10.24
CA PHE A 169 14.67 -1.24 -11.33
C PHE A 169 14.05 0.10 -10.94
N GLU A 170 14.36 1.18 -11.68
CA GLU A 170 13.59 2.41 -11.54
C GLU A 170 12.29 2.29 -12.34
N ASP A 171 11.16 2.11 -11.65
CA ASP A 171 9.85 2.12 -12.29
C ASP A 171 9.62 3.44 -13.03
N PRO A 172 9.41 3.43 -14.36
CA PRO A 172 9.21 4.65 -15.12
C PRO A 172 7.89 5.31 -14.71
N PHE A 173 7.87 6.65 -14.82
CA PHE A 173 6.64 7.40 -14.59
C PHE A 173 5.62 7.09 -15.69
N ARG A 174 4.45 6.57 -15.29
CA ARG A 174 3.27 6.43 -16.14
C ARG A 174 2.65 7.81 -16.35
N THR A 175 1.98 8.00 -17.49
CA THR A 175 1.30 9.26 -17.79
C THR A 175 -0.17 9.03 -18.12
N LEU A 176 -1.05 9.90 -17.61
CA LEU A 176 -2.47 9.88 -17.95
C LEU A 176 -2.76 10.63 -19.25
N THR A 177 -3.98 10.49 -19.76
CA THR A 177 -4.49 11.30 -20.88
C THR A 177 -4.38 12.79 -20.53
N PRO A 178 -3.86 13.64 -21.45
CA PRO A 178 -3.70 15.06 -21.18
C PRO A 178 -5.06 15.78 -21.09
N TRP A 179 -5.10 16.83 -20.28
CA TRP A 179 -6.24 17.73 -20.13
C TRP A 179 -5.98 19.03 -20.87
N LYS A 180 -6.93 19.44 -21.72
CA LYS A 180 -6.92 20.76 -22.36
C LYS A 180 -7.71 21.74 -21.50
N LEU A 181 -7.02 22.71 -20.92
CA LEU A 181 -7.57 23.67 -19.96
C LEU A 181 -7.55 25.06 -20.59
N LYS A 182 -8.70 25.73 -20.61
CA LYS A 182 -8.77 27.10 -21.09
C LYS A 182 -8.38 28.07 -19.96
N PRO A 183 -7.46 29.03 -20.20
CA PRO A 183 -7.17 30.09 -19.23
C PRO A 183 -8.42 30.91 -18.90
N ASN A 184 -8.53 31.31 -17.64
CA ASN A 184 -9.52 32.30 -17.21
C ASN A 184 -9.16 33.69 -17.78
N ALA A 185 -10.07 34.66 -17.60
CA ALA A 185 -9.86 36.04 -18.09
C ALA A 185 -8.64 36.74 -17.46
N ASP A 186 -8.19 36.28 -16.29
CA ASP A 186 -6.98 36.75 -15.59
C ASP A 186 -5.71 35.98 -16.00
N GLY A 187 -5.83 35.03 -16.92
CA GLY A 187 -4.73 34.15 -17.36
C GLY A 187 -4.41 33.01 -16.40
N THR A 188 -5.22 32.83 -15.35
CA THR A 188 -5.02 31.74 -14.40
C THR A 188 -5.68 30.46 -14.91
N VAL A 189 -4.99 29.33 -14.76
CA VAL A 189 -5.54 27.99 -14.98
C VAL A 189 -5.45 27.19 -13.69
N TYR A 190 -6.60 26.65 -13.24
CA TYR A 190 -6.66 25.75 -12.08
C TYR A 190 -6.77 24.30 -12.56
N LEU A 191 -5.88 23.44 -12.06
CA LEU A 191 -5.91 22.00 -12.33
C LEU A 191 -6.05 21.24 -11.00
N PRO A 192 -7.28 20.91 -10.57
CA PRO A 192 -7.51 20.02 -9.44
C PRO A 192 -7.25 18.56 -9.87
N ILE A 193 -6.25 17.92 -9.27
CA ILE A 193 -5.86 16.53 -9.61
C ILE A 193 -6.19 15.52 -8.51
N GLN A 194 -6.84 15.97 -7.44
CA GLN A 194 -7.14 15.18 -6.25
C GLN A 194 -7.83 13.84 -6.57
N GLN A 195 -8.93 13.86 -7.35
CA GLN A 195 -9.71 12.66 -7.64
C GLN A 195 -8.94 11.66 -8.50
N TYR A 196 -8.12 12.16 -9.43
CA TYR A 196 -7.26 11.31 -10.25
C TYR A 196 -6.22 10.60 -9.38
N ILE A 197 -5.52 11.33 -8.51
CA ILE A 197 -4.57 10.73 -7.56
C ILE A 197 -5.26 9.71 -6.65
N GLU A 198 -6.41 10.04 -6.06
CA GLU A 198 -7.16 9.11 -5.20
C GLU A 198 -7.55 7.82 -5.94
N SER A 199 -7.86 7.90 -7.24
CA SER A 199 -8.23 6.73 -8.05
C SER A 199 -7.05 5.82 -8.40
N LEU A 200 -5.83 6.35 -8.42
CA LEU A 200 -4.61 5.59 -8.72
C LEU A 200 -4.12 4.77 -7.54
N LEU A 201 -4.51 5.15 -6.33
CA LEU A 201 -4.08 4.51 -5.10
C LEU A 201 -5.05 3.39 -4.71
N GLU A 202 -4.55 2.33 -4.10
CA GLU A 202 -5.36 1.25 -3.56
C GLU A 202 -5.07 1.06 -2.07
N TYR A 203 -6.07 0.70 -1.27
CA TYR A 203 -5.86 0.30 0.11
C TYR A 203 -5.40 -1.15 0.18
N ILE A 204 -4.34 -1.41 0.94
CA ILE A 204 -3.78 -2.74 1.14
C ILE A 204 -4.15 -3.23 2.54
N LEU A 205 -4.61 -4.48 2.65
CA LEU A 205 -4.90 -5.09 3.94
C LEU A 205 -3.65 -5.79 4.51
N PRO A 206 -3.56 -6.00 5.83
CA PRO A 206 -2.44 -6.72 6.42
C PRO A 206 -2.56 -8.20 6.06
N ALA A 207 -1.59 -8.72 5.31
CA ALA A 207 -1.53 -10.13 4.91
C ALA A 207 -0.57 -10.97 5.80
N GLY A 208 0.24 -10.32 6.63
CA GLY A 208 1.21 -10.99 7.50
C GLY A 208 1.64 -10.12 8.68
N ASN A 209 2.81 -10.44 9.25
CA ASN A 209 3.35 -9.68 10.39
C ASN A 209 3.78 -8.26 9.97
N ILE A 210 4.35 -8.16 8.79
CA ILE A 210 4.80 -6.91 8.16
C ILE A 210 4.29 -6.94 6.73
N THR A 211 3.47 -5.98 6.34
CA THR A 211 2.91 -5.88 4.99
C THR A 211 3.32 -4.55 4.37
N ASN A 212 3.94 -4.61 3.19
CA ASN A 212 4.26 -3.43 2.41
C ASN A 212 3.00 -2.87 1.76
N ALA A 213 2.62 -1.66 2.14
CA ALA A 213 1.43 -0.97 1.66
C ALA A 213 1.78 0.19 0.73
N SER A 214 2.87 0.08 -0.03
CA SER A 214 3.33 1.17 -0.90
C SER A 214 2.37 1.47 -2.06
N ALA A 215 1.46 0.56 -2.42
CA ALA A 215 0.35 0.84 -3.34
C ALA A 215 -0.65 1.89 -2.81
N GLN A 216 -0.62 2.19 -1.50
CA GLN A 216 -1.35 3.30 -0.89
C GLN A 216 -0.65 4.66 -1.10
N ALA A 217 0.52 4.69 -1.75
CA ALA A 217 1.25 5.91 -2.04
C ALA A 217 1.61 6.02 -3.53
N CYS A 218 1.75 7.25 -4.02
CA CYS A 218 2.26 7.51 -5.35
C CYS A 218 3.13 8.76 -5.39
N ILE A 219 4.17 8.72 -6.21
CA ILE A 219 4.99 9.88 -6.54
C ILE A 219 4.48 10.46 -7.84
N PHE A 220 4.29 11.77 -7.94
CA PHE A 220 3.74 12.42 -9.13
C PHE A 220 4.34 13.80 -9.42
N PHE A 221 4.18 14.26 -10.65
CA PHE A 221 4.42 15.64 -11.11
C PHE A 221 3.57 15.94 -12.36
N ILE A 222 3.50 17.20 -12.79
CA ILE A 222 2.74 17.60 -13.99
C ILE A 222 3.68 17.94 -15.14
N LYS A 223 3.46 17.35 -16.31
CA LYS A 223 3.99 17.85 -17.58
C LYS A 223 3.01 18.86 -18.15
N SER A 224 3.49 19.96 -18.74
CA SER A 224 2.58 20.98 -19.28
C SER A 224 3.14 21.64 -20.54
N ARG A 225 2.25 22.07 -21.43
CA ARG A 225 2.57 22.83 -22.63
C ARG A 225 1.41 23.77 -22.99
N GLU A 226 1.71 24.89 -23.63
CA GLU A 226 0.69 25.74 -24.25
C GLU A 226 0.44 25.24 -25.67
N ILE A 227 -0.83 25.14 -26.07
CA ILE A 227 -1.22 24.83 -27.45
C ILE A 227 -2.05 25.98 -27.99
N ASP A 228 -1.82 26.37 -29.24
CA ASP A 228 -2.60 27.35 -29.98
C ASP A 228 -2.78 26.89 -31.43
N ASP A 229 -3.54 27.66 -32.22
CA ASP A 229 -3.86 27.29 -33.61
C ASP A 229 -2.60 27.22 -34.49
N ASP A 230 -1.56 28.01 -34.19
CA ASP A 230 -0.31 28.07 -34.94
C ASP A 230 0.69 26.99 -34.49
N HIS A 231 0.61 26.55 -33.21
CA HIS A 231 1.49 25.57 -32.58
C HIS A 231 0.66 24.48 -31.89
N PRO A 232 0.07 23.53 -32.65
CA PRO A 232 -0.84 22.53 -32.08
C PRO A 232 -0.14 21.41 -31.30
N ASN A 233 1.17 21.23 -31.48
CA ASN A 233 1.92 20.12 -30.87
C ASN A 233 3.35 20.48 -30.43
N PRO A 234 3.53 21.44 -29.51
CA PRO A 234 4.85 21.74 -28.94
C PRO A 234 5.26 20.68 -27.92
N ASP A 235 6.55 20.59 -27.60
CA ASP A 235 7.04 19.64 -26.60
C ASP A 235 6.54 19.96 -25.19
N TYR A 236 6.35 18.91 -24.38
CA TYR A 236 5.99 19.06 -22.98
C TYR A 236 7.15 19.64 -22.17
N SER A 237 6.88 20.67 -21.37
CA SER A 237 7.82 21.13 -20.35
C SER A 237 7.92 20.09 -19.23
N LEU A 238 9.15 19.68 -18.94
CA LEU A 238 9.51 18.79 -17.84
C LEU A 238 10.03 19.53 -16.61
N ALA A 239 9.83 20.86 -16.53
CA ALA A 239 10.34 21.68 -15.42
C ALA A 239 9.83 21.20 -14.05
N GLU A 240 8.61 20.64 -13.96
CA GLU A 240 8.08 20.12 -12.70
C GLU A 240 8.66 18.75 -12.31
N LYS A 241 9.48 18.09 -13.15
CA LYS A 241 10.10 16.79 -12.81
C LYS A 241 11.04 16.92 -11.59
N VAL A 242 11.68 18.07 -11.39
CA VAL A 242 12.49 18.33 -10.17
C VAL A 242 11.64 18.62 -8.93
N HIS A 243 10.32 18.73 -9.11
CA HIS A 243 9.32 19.02 -8.09
C HIS A 243 8.36 17.85 -7.94
N THR A 244 8.88 16.64 -7.83
CA THR A 244 8.08 15.46 -7.48
C THR A 244 7.36 15.65 -6.15
N ARG A 245 6.20 15.03 -6.06
CA ARG A 245 5.29 15.08 -4.91
C ARG A 245 4.91 13.67 -4.52
N LEU A 246 4.73 13.42 -3.23
CA LEU A 246 4.28 12.13 -2.70
C LEU A 246 2.86 12.30 -2.16
N ALA A 247 1.90 11.58 -2.73
CA ALA A 247 0.55 11.47 -2.18
C ALA A 247 0.36 10.12 -1.50
N ILE A 248 -0.38 10.11 -0.40
CA ILE A 248 -0.83 8.88 0.28
C ILE A 248 -2.36 8.82 0.32
N LYS A 249 -2.91 7.61 0.29
CA LYS A 249 -4.36 7.34 0.21
C LYS A 249 -5.07 7.63 1.53
N ALA A 250 -5.32 8.90 1.78
CA ALA A 250 -5.73 9.38 3.09
C ALA A 250 -6.42 10.75 2.96
N GLY A 251 -7.06 11.20 4.03
CA GLY A 251 -7.68 12.50 4.15
C GLY A 251 -7.75 12.97 5.60
N ILE A 252 -7.66 14.27 5.80
CA ILE A 252 -7.94 14.91 7.08
C ILE A 252 -8.97 16.01 6.91
N GLU A 253 -9.60 16.36 8.01
CA GLU A 253 -10.64 17.38 8.03
C GLU A 253 -10.13 18.75 7.56
N LYS A 254 -10.87 19.35 6.61
CA LYS A 254 -10.46 20.55 5.88
C LYS A 254 -10.23 21.76 6.79
N HIS A 255 -11.07 21.95 7.80
CA HIS A 255 -11.06 23.18 8.60
C HIS A 255 -9.89 23.23 9.60
N ARG A 256 -9.45 22.07 10.12
CA ARG A 256 -8.43 21.99 11.17
C ARG A 256 -7.02 21.86 10.62
N TYR A 257 -6.87 21.18 9.48
CA TYR A 257 -5.56 20.83 8.94
C TYR A 257 -5.37 21.24 7.48
N SER A 258 -5.94 22.39 7.10
CA SER A 258 -5.71 22.98 5.78
C SER A 258 -4.21 23.20 5.50
N ARG A 259 -3.84 23.23 4.22
CA ARG A 259 -2.52 23.69 3.73
C ARG A 259 -1.31 22.94 4.31
N ASN A 260 -1.37 21.61 4.39
CA ASN A 260 -0.22 20.75 4.75
C ASN A 260 0.28 20.86 6.20
N ASN A 261 -0.51 21.44 7.10
CA ASN A 261 -0.17 21.51 8.53
C ASN A 261 0.09 20.13 9.14
N PHE A 262 -0.55 19.07 8.63
CA PHE A 262 -0.31 17.71 9.08
C PHE A 262 1.15 17.30 8.88
N PHE A 263 1.69 17.35 7.67
CA PHE A 263 3.06 16.86 7.44
C PHE A 263 4.12 17.83 7.94
N ALA A 264 3.88 19.14 7.85
CA ALA A 264 4.87 20.16 8.22
C ALA A 264 5.01 20.37 9.72
N ASN A 265 3.90 20.34 10.47
CA ASN A 265 3.91 20.69 11.90
C ASN A 265 3.67 19.48 12.81
N TYR A 266 2.74 18.61 12.45
CA TYR A 266 2.33 17.49 13.31
C TYR A 266 3.22 16.26 13.09
N PHE A 267 3.35 15.80 11.85
CA PHE A 267 4.01 14.54 11.51
C PHE A 267 5.50 14.56 11.86
N ASP A 268 6.24 15.60 11.46
CA ASP A 268 7.69 15.68 11.72
C ASP A 268 8.01 15.84 13.21
N THR A 269 7.16 16.55 13.95
CA THR A 269 7.35 16.78 15.38
C THR A 269 6.96 15.56 16.21
N GLN A 270 5.77 14.99 15.95
CA GLN A 270 5.21 13.92 16.77
C GLN A 270 5.64 12.53 16.33
N LYS A 271 6.09 12.39 15.08
CA LYS A 271 6.46 11.12 14.44
C LYS A 271 5.40 10.03 14.69
N PRO A 272 4.11 10.31 14.44
CA PRO A 272 3.03 9.46 14.87
C PRO A 272 2.93 8.20 14.00
N TRP A 273 2.37 7.13 14.55
CA TRP A 273 1.72 6.11 13.74
C TRP A 273 0.54 6.74 12.98
N LEU A 274 0.18 6.21 11.81
CA LEU A 274 -0.97 6.67 11.04
C LEU A 274 -2.28 6.21 11.67
N THR A 275 -2.58 6.71 12.86
CA THR A 275 -3.83 6.47 13.60
C THR A 275 -4.18 7.69 14.44
N TRP A 276 -5.48 7.96 14.58
CA TRP A 276 -5.99 8.93 15.54
C TRP A 276 -6.32 8.30 16.90
N ARG A 277 -6.28 6.98 17.00
CA ARG A 277 -6.48 6.29 18.27
C ARG A 277 -5.39 6.73 19.25
N PRO A 278 -5.78 7.14 20.47
CA PRO A 278 -4.79 7.56 21.44
C PRO A 278 -3.93 6.37 21.85
N SER A 279 -2.67 6.66 22.15
CA SER A 279 -1.84 5.74 22.91
C SER A 279 -2.42 5.56 24.32
N ASN A 280 -2.05 4.48 25.01
CA ASN A 280 -2.50 4.10 26.36
C ASN A 280 -3.90 3.45 26.41
N ARG A 281 -4.41 2.94 25.29
CA ARG A 281 -5.67 2.19 25.28
C ARG A 281 -5.52 0.78 25.86
N MET A 282 -6.63 0.22 26.30
CA MET A 282 -6.71 -1.18 26.71
C MET A 282 -6.97 -2.09 25.50
N ILE A 283 -6.36 -3.27 25.52
CA ILE A 283 -6.56 -4.35 24.54
C ILE A 283 -6.56 -5.69 25.26
N TRP A 284 -7.13 -6.71 24.62
CA TRP A 284 -7.08 -8.08 25.13
C TRP A 284 -5.84 -8.83 24.62
N PRO A 285 -5.32 -9.83 25.35
CA PRO A 285 -4.10 -10.54 24.96
C PRO A 285 -4.11 -11.16 23.57
N GLY A 286 -5.28 -11.62 23.10
CA GLY A 286 -5.48 -12.18 21.76
C GLY A 286 -6.19 -11.22 20.80
N GLU A 287 -6.20 -9.92 21.07
CA GLU A 287 -6.76 -8.93 20.13
C GLU A 287 -5.76 -8.65 19.01
N PRO A 288 -6.11 -8.89 17.74
CA PRO A 288 -5.23 -8.56 16.63
C PRO A 288 -5.05 -7.04 16.59
N GLN A 289 -3.81 -6.57 16.63
CA GLN A 289 -3.53 -5.15 16.54
C GLN A 289 -2.75 -4.84 15.29
N TYR A 290 -3.15 -3.78 14.61
CA TYR A 290 -2.42 -3.26 13.47
C TYR A 290 -2.00 -1.81 13.74
N LEU A 291 -0.79 -1.45 13.32
CA LEU A 291 -0.31 -0.08 13.28
C LEU A 291 0.35 0.16 11.92
N THR A 292 0.23 1.38 11.40
CA THR A 292 0.80 1.73 10.10
C THR A 292 1.82 2.84 10.25
N ALA A 293 3.04 2.60 9.77
CA ALA A 293 4.09 3.61 9.71
C ALA A 293 4.16 4.24 8.32
N PHE A 294 4.52 5.52 8.26
CA PHE A 294 4.81 6.25 7.04
C PHE A 294 6.26 6.74 7.04
N PHE A 295 6.99 6.46 5.98
CA PHE A 295 8.39 6.85 5.80
C PHE A 295 8.50 7.84 4.64
N LYS A 296 8.70 9.12 4.96
CA LYS A 296 8.75 10.23 3.97
C LYS A 296 9.74 10.03 2.83
N ASN A 297 10.88 9.38 3.11
CA ASN A 297 11.96 9.15 2.16
C ASN A 297 12.09 7.66 1.78
N GLY A 298 11.03 6.87 1.99
CA GLY A 298 11.09 5.42 1.96
C GLY A 298 11.79 4.84 3.21
N THR A 299 11.80 3.51 3.31
CA THR A 299 12.48 2.78 4.39
C THR A 299 14.00 2.97 4.29
N ALA A 300 14.61 3.51 5.35
CA ALA A 300 16.07 3.53 5.49
C ALA A 300 16.62 2.15 5.88
N SER A 301 17.89 1.87 5.57
CA SER A 301 18.58 0.71 6.14
C SER A 301 18.70 0.85 7.66
N GLY A 302 18.72 -0.28 8.38
CA GLY A 302 18.92 -0.29 9.84
C GLY A 302 17.69 0.02 10.68
N LEU A 303 16.49 0.13 10.08
CA LEU A 303 15.27 0.30 10.85
C LEU A 303 14.97 -0.93 11.72
N THR A 304 14.63 -0.67 12.98
CA THR A 304 14.30 -1.67 13.98
C THR A 304 12.97 -1.33 14.63
N LEU A 305 12.03 -2.26 14.62
CA LEU A 305 10.82 -2.21 15.42
C LEU A 305 11.19 -2.59 16.85
N ARG A 306 11.15 -1.63 17.77
CA ARG A 306 11.44 -1.85 19.19
C ARG A 306 10.14 -2.00 19.96
N VAL A 307 10.04 -3.10 20.68
CA VAL A 307 8.96 -3.41 21.60
C VAL A 307 9.49 -3.30 23.01
N LYS A 308 8.90 -2.41 23.82
CA LYS A 308 9.18 -2.34 25.27
C LYS A 308 7.98 -2.90 26.00
N TYR A 309 8.19 -3.76 26.99
CA TYR A 309 7.08 -4.31 27.75
C TYR A 309 7.40 -4.40 29.23
N ARG A 310 6.34 -4.38 30.03
CA ARG A 310 6.40 -4.50 31.48
C ARG A 310 5.47 -5.60 31.95
N THR A 311 5.98 -6.54 32.75
CA THR A 311 5.17 -7.58 33.38
C THR A 311 4.45 -7.06 34.61
N THR A 312 3.40 -7.74 35.08
CA THR A 312 2.73 -7.39 36.35
C THR A 312 3.63 -7.59 37.58
N ALA A 313 4.68 -8.40 37.45
CA ALA A 313 5.75 -8.52 38.44
C ALA A 313 6.73 -7.33 38.44
N GLY A 314 6.52 -6.33 37.57
CA GLY A 314 7.31 -5.10 37.51
C GLY A 314 8.59 -5.21 36.70
N VAL A 315 8.83 -6.35 36.01
CA VAL A 315 10.01 -6.57 35.16
C VAL A 315 9.82 -5.82 33.84
N ASP A 316 10.77 -4.94 33.53
CA ASP A 316 10.87 -4.23 32.24
C ASP A 316 11.83 -4.98 31.31
N ALA A 317 11.45 -5.14 30.05
CA ALA A 317 12.27 -5.78 29.03
C ALA A 317 11.98 -5.21 27.64
N GLU A 318 12.85 -5.52 26.68
CA GLU A 318 12.70 -5.08 25.30
C GLU A 318 13.02 -6.17 24.28
N ILE A 319 12.38 -6.07 23.12
CA ILE A 319 12.62 -6.89 21.94
C ILE A 319 12.88 -5.94 20.77
N ASN A 320 13.88 -6.27 19.96
CA ASN A 320 14.26 -5.51 18.77
C ASN A 320 14.06 -6.42 17.56
N ILE A 321 13.18 -6.02 16.63
CA ILE A 321 12.87 -6.77 15.41
C ILE A 321 13.43 -5.97 14.23
N ALA A 322 14.44 -6.51 13.55
CA ALA A 322 15.01 -5.88 12.37
C ALA A 322 13.97 -5.84 11.23
N LEU A 323 13.84 -4.68 10.59
CA LEU A 323 12.91 -4.50 9.48
C LEU A 323 13.61 -4.78 8.16
N THR A 324 13.10 -5.78 7.43
CA THR A 324 13.61 -6.16 6.10
C THR A 324 12.74 -5.62 4.96
N SER A 325 11.52 -5.17 5.25
CA SER A 325 10.59 -4.67 4.24
C SER A 325 10.84 -3.19 3.92
N ILE A 326 10.86 -2.87 2.63
CA ILE A 326 11.14 -1.53 2.09
C ILE A 326 9.87 -0.95 1.47
N GLY A 327 9.43 0.23 1.91
CA GLY A 327 8.26 0.90 1.38
C GLY A 327 8.01 2.27 1.99
N TYR A 328 7.04 3.01 1.43
CA TYR A 328 6.60 4.29 1.99
C TYR A 328 5.59 4.09 3.12
N LEU A 329 4.70 3.11 3.00
CA LEU A 329 3.79 2.69 4.05
C LEU A 329 3.99 1.23 4.38
N ILE A 330 4.02 0.91 5.67
CA ILE A 330 4.15 -0.45 6.15
C ILE A 330 3.10 -0.68 7.25
N HIS A 331 2.30 -1.73 7.08
CA HIS A 331 1.40 -2.23 8.12
C HIS A 331 2.16 -3.25 8.98
N PHE A 332 2.06 -3.09 10.29
CA PHE A 332 2.63 -3.99 11.28
C PHE A 332 1.50 -4.64 12.04
N LYS A 333 1.51 -5.97 12.12
CA LYS A 333 0.70 -6.70 13.07
C LYS A 333 1.44 -6.72 14.41
N VAL A 334 0.90 -6.02 15.39
CA VAL A 334 1.53 -5.70 16.67
C VAL A 334 0.82 -6.34 17.87
N ASP A 335 0.13 -7.46 17.66
CA ASP A 335 -0.38 -8.27 18.76
C ASP A 335 0.76 -8.98 19.52
N ILE A 336 0.49 -9.35 20.78
CA ILE A 336 1.48 -9.89 21.72
C ILE A 336 2.19 -11.13 21.15
N ALA A 337 1.43 -12.04 20.53
CA ALA A 337 1.96 -13.28 19.99
C ALA A 337 2.87 -13.02 18.79
N THR A 338 2.44 -12.17 17.87
CA THR A 338 3.23 -11.79 16.68
C THR A 338 4.54 -11.08 17.03
N LEU A 339 4.53 -10.24 18.08
CA LEU A 339 5.72 -9.53 18.55
C LEU A 339 6.71 -10.42 19.34
N GLY A 340 6.36 -11.68 19.61
CA GLY A 340 7.19 -12.59 20.40
C GLY A 340 7.34 -12.16 21.86
N VAL A 341 6.40 -11.36 22.38
CA VAL A 341 6.42 -10.98 23.80
C VAL A 341 6.08 -12.22 24.62
N PRO A 342 6.87 -12.56 25.66
CA PRO A 342 6.69 -13.80 26.40
C PRO A 342 5.27 -13.98 26.93
N ALA A 343 4.75 -15.21 26.81
CA ALA A 343 3.47 -15.59 27.38
C ALA A 343 3.51 -15.44 28.91
N GLY A 344 2.81 -14.43 29.42
CA GLY A 344 2.79 -14.08 30.83
C GLY A 344 1.80 -12.96 31.09
N GLN A 345 1.62 -12.60 32.36
CA GLN A 345 0.77 -11.48 32.73
C GLN A 345 1.54 -10.17 32.51
N LEU A 346 1.18 -9.46 31.44
CA LEU A 346 1.74 -8.19 31.02
C LEU A 346 0.92 -7.05 31.58
N TYR A 347 1.56 -5.99 32.04
CA TYR A 347 0.87 -4.77 32.41
C TYR A 347 0.63 -3.89 31.17
N TYR A 348 1.68 -3.63 30.40
CA TYR A 348 1.60 -2.93 29.12
C TYR A 348 2.75 -3.34 28.20
N TYR A 349 2.61 -3.04 26.91
CA TYR A 349 3.72 -2.98 25.97
C TYR A 349 3.61 -1.74 25.09
N GLU A 350 4.72 -1.35 24.48
CA GLU A 350 4.85 -0.20 23.61
C GLU A 350 5.60 -0.57 22.36
N VAL A 351 5.17 -0.04 21.22
CA VAL A 351 5.79 -0.32 19.93
C VAL A 351 6.24 0.99 19.29
N GLY A 352 7.51 1.07 18.91
CA GLY A 352 8.10 2.21 18.21
C GLY A 352 9.09 1.75 17.15
N ILE A 353 9.45 2.64 16.22
CA ILE A 353 10.46 2.34 15.19
C ILE A 353 11.65 3.26 15.38
N LEU A 354 12.84 2.67 15.43
CA LEU A 354 14.10 3.39 15.54
C LEU A 354 15.00 3.15 14.34
N ASN A 355 15.83 4.13 14.01
CA ASN A 355 17.03 3.97 13.21
C ASN A 355 18.24 4.16 14.12
N GLY A 356 18.84 3.06 14.59
CA GLY A 356 19.83 3.12 15.67
C GLY A 356 19.25 3.69 16.97
N ALA A 357 19.67 4.89 17.35
CA ALA A 357 19.15 5.61 18.51
C ALA A 357 18.00 6.58 18.18
N ASP A 358 17.83 6.94 16.90
CA ASP A 358 16.85 7.94 16.49
C ASP A 358 15.46 7.34 16.41
N ILE A 359 14.51 7.97 17.10
CA ILE A 359 13.09 7.61 17.01
C ILE A 359 12.58 8.08 15.64
N VAL A 360 12.19 7.15 14.79
CA VAL A 360 11.57 7.41 13.48
C VAL A 360 10.05 7.43 13.62
N VAL A 361 9.50 6.53 14.42
CA VAL A 361 8.07 6.49 14.79
C VAL A 361 7.96 6.36 16.30
N ALA A 362 7.19 7.26 16.92
CA ALA A 362 7.02 7.35 18.36
C ALA A 362 6.42 6.06 18.96
N PHE A 363 6.74 5.80 20.22
CA PHE A 363 6.20 4.64 20.94
C PHE A 363 4.68 4.77 21.13
N HIS A 364 3.95 3.71 20.77
CA HIS A 364 2.53 3.55 21.01
C HIS A 364 2.28 2.47 22.05
N ARG A 365 1.86 2.87 23.25
CA ARG A 365 1.54 1.99 24.39
C ARG A 365 0.15 1.37 24.29
N PHE A 366 0.07 0.09 24.65
CA PHE A 366 -1.14 -0.69 24.89
C PHE A 366 -1.12 -1.26 26.32
N TYR A 367 -2.23 -1.12 27.05
CA TYR A 367 -2.46 -1.79 28.32
C TYR A 367 -3.23 -3.09 28.11
N ILE A 368 -2.92 -4.13 28.88
CA ILE A 368 -3.56 -5.43 28.71
C ILE A 368 -4.72 -5.58 29.67
N ASN A 369 -5.90 -5.89 29.14
CA ASN A 369 -7.06 -6.28 29.92
C ASN A 369 -7.19 -7.82 29.97
N TYR A 370 -7.20 -8.37 31.18
CA TYR A 370 -7.39 -9.81 31.43
C TYR A 370 -8.81 -10.18 31.84
N ASP A 371 -9.75 -9.24 31.79
CA ASP A 371 -11.15 -9.52 32.04
C ASP A 371 -11.65 -10.62 31.09
N PRO A 372 -12.45 -11.58 31.58
CA PRO A 372 -12.93 -12.68 30.79
C PRO A 372 -13.75 -12.18 29.60
N LEU A 373 -13.42 -12.70 28.42
CA LEU A 373 -14.05 -12.33 27.16
C LEU A 373 -14.91 -13.50 26.68
N TYR A 374 -16.20 -13.26 26.48
CA TYR A 374 -17.15 -14.31 26.11
C TYR A 374 -17.43 -14.33 24.61
N LYS A 375 -18.11 -13.31 24.10
CA LYS A 375 -18.40 -13.12 22.69
C LYS A 375 -17.89 -11.75 22.27
N TYR A 376 -17.18 -11.69 21.16
CA TYR A 376 -16.61 -10.46 20.66
C TYR A 376 -16.52 -10.49 19.15
N HIS A 377 -16.41 -9.31 18.56
CA HIS A 377 -16.17 -9.14 17.13
C HIS A 377 -15.01 -8.17 16.94
N ASP A 378 -13.98 -8.61 16.23
CA ASP A 378 -12.86 -7.76 15.86
C ASP A 378 -13.19 -7.05 14.55
N ILE A 379 -13.26 -5.73 14.61
CA ILE A 379 -13.56 -4.85 13.50
C ILE A 379 -12.27 -4.13 13.12
N ILE A 380 -11.95 -4.18 11.83
CA ILE A 380 -10.78 -3.56 11.22
C ILE A 380 -11.26 -2.41 10.35
N ALA A 381 -10.76 -1.22 10.63
CA ALA A 381 -11.13 0.00 9.94
C ALA A 381 -9.91 0.60 9.25
N ILE A 382 -10.10 1.05 8.01
CA ILE A 382 -9.15 1.93 7.36
C ILE A 382 -9.44 3.36 7.80
N ASN A 383 -8.54 3.97 8.55
CA ASN A 383 -8.75 5.29 9.10
C ASN A 383 -8.47 6.40 8.07
N SER A 384 -8.81 7.63 8.45
CA SER A 384 -8.63 8.81 7.63
C SER A 384 -7.16 9.08 7.28
N LEU A 385 -6.19 8.67 8.10
CA LEU A 385 -4.76 8.79 7.81
C LEU A 385 -4.23 7.73 6.82
N GLY A 386 -5.07 6.81 6.34
CA GLY A 386 -4.67 5.71 5.46
C GLY A 386 -3.98 4.56 6.20
N GLY A 387 -3.99 4.59 7.54
CA GLY A 387 -3.58 3.46 8.36
C GLY A 387 -4.75 2.54 8.69
N ILE A 388 -4.43 1.52 9.48
CA ILE A 388 -5.37 0.47 9.88
C ILE A 388 -5.52 0.50 11.39
N ASP A 389 -6.77 0.53 11.84
CA ASP A 389 -7.14 0.46 13.24
C ASP A 389 -7.95 -0.80 13.50
N THR A 390 -7.64 -1.51 14.59
CA THR A 390 -8.47 -2.61 15.11
C THR A 390 -9.27 -2.15 16.30
N ILE A 391 -10.55 -2.50 16.33
CA ILE A 391 -11.47 -2.24 17.44
C ILE A 391 -12.25 -3.50 17.73
N ARG A 392 -12.31 -3.89 19.01
CA ARG A 392 -13.07 -5.04 19.46
C ARG A 392 -14.41 -4.61 20.05
N ALA A 393 -15.50 -5.14 19.52
CA ALA A 393 -16.81 -5.06 20.16
C ALA A 393 -16.87 -6.08 21.30
N THR A 394 -16.99 -5.60 22.54
CA THR A 394 -16.91 -6.43 23.76
C THR A 394 -18.19 -6.47 24.59
N GLY A 395 -19.15 -5.58 24.31
CA GLY A 395 -20.45 -5.59 24.96
C GLY A 395 -21.34 -6.75 24.52
N GLU A 396 -22.57 -6.78 25.04
CA GLU A 396 -23.60 -7.68 24.55
C GLU A 396 -23.90 -7.37 23.07
N VAL A 397 -23.67 -8.34 22.21
CA VAL A 397 -23.93 -8.22 20.77
C VAL A 397 -25.22 -8.96 20.44
N ASN A 398 -26.21 -8.19 20.02
CA ASN A 398 -27.46 -8.70 19.49
C ASN A 398 -27.25 -9.11 18.04
N ASN A 399 -27.37 -10.41 17.77
CA ASN A 399 -27.32 -10.97 16.43
C ASN A 399 -28.72 -10.90 15.81
N GLY A 400 -28.87 -10.12 14.75
CA GLY A 400 -30.07 -10.01 13.94
C GLY A 400 -29.93 -10.73 12.60
N LEU A 401 -31.06 -11.14 12.04
CA LEU A 401 -31.18 -11.70 10.70
C LEU A 401 -32.10 -10.80 9.89
N ASP A 402 -31.57 -10.14 8.87
CA ASP A 402 -32.36 -9.37 7.91
C ASP A 402 -32.68 -10.26 6.72
N ARG A 403 -33.94 -10.66 6.57
CA ARG A 403 -34.40 -11.59 5.53
C ARG A 403 -35.11 -10.81 4.43
N ASN A 404 -34.58 -10.89 3.22
CA ASN A 404 -35.22 -10.37 2.02
C ASN A 404 -35.77 -11.53 1.19
N ALA A 405 -37.06 -11.49 0.85
CA ALA A 405 -37.72 -12.50 0.04
C ALA A 405 -38.36 -11.84 -1.19
N GLU A 406 -38.10 -12.41 -2.36
CA GLU A 406 -38.75 -12.04 -3.61
C GLU A 406 -39.89 -13.03 -3.86
N ASP A 407 -41.12 -12.52 -3.85
CA ASP A 407 -42.31 -13.31 -4.14
C ASP A 407 -42.52 -13.39 -5.65
N SER A 408 -42.83 -14.59 -6.15
CA SER A 408 -43.25 -14.84 -7.53
C SER A 408 -44.67 -15.37 -7.54
N GLU A 409 -45.47 -14.88 -8.48
CA GLU A 409 -46.79 -15.45 -8.75
C GLU A 409 -46.63 -16.76 -9.53
N GLY A 410 -47.14 -17.84 -8.96
CA GLY A 410 -47.22 -19.14 -9.60
C GLY A 410 -48.36 -19.16 -10.61
N GLY A 411 -48.12 -19.77 -11.78
CA GLY A 411 -49.20 -20.03 -12.73
C GLY A 411 -50.18 -21.09 -12.21
N PHE A 412 -51.46 -20.97 -12.58
CA PHE A 412 -52.45 -21.99 -12.28
C PHE A 412 -52.09 -23.32 -12.96
N SER A 413 -51.90 -24.38 -12.17
CA SER A 413 -51.75 -25.74 -12.70
C SER A 413 -53.12 -26.33 -13.02
N LEU A 414 -53.38 -26.65 -14.30
CA LEU A 414 -54.64 -27.26 -14.73
C LEU A 414 -54.84 -28.70 -14.21
N SER A 415 -53.79 -29.34 -13.67
CA SER A 415 -53.82 -30.70 -13.10
C SER A 415 -53.99 -30.75 -11.58
N GLU A 416 -54.17 -29.61 -10.90
CA GLU A 416 -54.17 -29.53 -9.43
C GLU A 416 -55.22 -30.44 -8.75
N TRP A 417 -56.30 -30.80 -9.46
CA TRP A 417 -57.35 -31.69 -8.96
C TRP A 417 -56.88 -33.13 -8.70
N SER A 418 -55.80 -33.57 -9.34
CA SER A 418 -55.23 -34.92 -9.18
C SER A 418 -53.89 -34.95 -8.44
N ASP A 419 -53.28 -33.79 -8.22
CA ASP A 419 -51.96 -33.69 -7.62
C ASP A 419 -52.04 -33.77 -6.08
N THR A 420 -51.20 -34.61 -5.47
CA THR A 420 -51.09 -34.71 -4.01
C THR A 420 -50.42 -33.49 -3.38
N ILE A 421 -49.69 -32.70 -4.17
CA ILE A 421 -49.05 -31.45 -3.76
C ILE A 421 -49.71 -30.32 -4.57
N LYS A 422 -50.44 -29.44 -3.88
CA LYS A 422 -51.01 -28.24 -4.51
C LYS A 422 -49.91 -27.25 -4.86
N SER A 423 -49.94 -26.74 -6.09
CA SER A 423 -49.08 -25.62 -6.48
C SER A 423 -49.57 -24.36 -5.78
N HIS A 424 -48.68 -23.59 -5.17
CA HIS A 424 -49.06 -22.33 -4.53
C HIS A 424 -49.23 -21.22 -5.58
N GLU A 425 -50.28 -20.40 -5.44
CA GLU A 425 -50.50 -19.20 -6.27
C GLU A 425 -49.39 -18.16 -6.09
N SER A 426 -48.71 -18.18 -4.95
CA SER A 426 -47.51 -17.39 -4.67
C SER A 426 -46.40 -18.29 -4.13
N ALA A 427 -45.22 -18.23 -4.73
CA ALA A 427 -44.01 -18.87 -4.25
C ALA A 427 -42.96 -17.80 -3.92
N GLN A 428 -41.92 -18.16 -3.16
CA GLN A 428 -40.78 -17.29 -2.96
C GLN A 428 -39.69 -17.72 -3.92
N ALA A 429 -39.39 -16.90 -4.92
CA ALA A 429 -38.42 -17.21 -5.97
C ALA A 429 -36.98 -17.18 -5.44
N ALA A 430 -36.69 -16.20 -4.58
CA ALA A 430 -35.39 -16.03 -3.97
C ALA A 430 -35.53 -15.59 -2.52
N ILE A 431 -34.79 -16.23 -1.62
CA ILE A 431 -34.67 -15.82 -0.22
C ILE A 431 -33.20 -15.58 0.04
N THR A 432 -32.88 -14.33 0.34
CA THR A 432 -31.55 -13.96 0.81
C THR A 432 -31.66 -13.47 2.25
N TYR A 433 -30.60 -13.67 3.02
CA TYR A 433 -30.49 -13.07 4.34
C TYR A 433 -29.14 -12.39 4.52
N ARG A 434 -29.12 -11.37 5.35
CA ARG A 434 -27.92 -10.68 5.80
C ARG A 434 -27.85 -10.73 7.33
N ARG A 435 -26.67 -11.04 7.85
CA ARG A 435 -26.40 -10.98 9.29
C ARG A 435 -26.19 -9.54 9.72
N THR A 436 -26.95 -9.11 10.71
CA THR A 436 -26.84 -7.79 11.31
C THR A 436 -26.40 -7.95 12.77
N TYR A 437 -25.63 -7.00 13.25
CA TYR A 437 -25.07 -7.00 14.59
C TYR A 437 -25.34 -5.64 15.22
N LYS A 438 -25.78 -5.64 16.48
CA LYS A 438 -25.91 -4.42 17.29
C LYS A 438 -25.19 -4.68 18.61
N GLY A 439 -24.12 -3.94 18.87
CA GLY A 439 -23.31 -4.12 20.07
C GLY A 439 -22.75 -2.81 20.59
N ASP A 440 -21.96 -2.88 21.64
CA ASP A 440 -21.18 -1.75 22.16
C ASP A 440 -19.69 -2.12 22.15
N ILE A 441 -18.85 -1.15 21.78
CA ILE A 441 -17.39 -1.27 21.80
C ILE A 441 -16.85 -1.27 23.25
N GLY A 442 -17.72 -0.98 24.21
CA GLY A 442 -17.43 -0.94 25.64
C GLY A 442 -17.17 0.48 26.10
N HIS A 443 -16.99 0.63 27.41
CA HIS A 443 -16.71 1.93 28.00
C HIS A 443 -15.29 2.39 27.68
N GLN A 444 -15.19 3.56 27.05
CA GLN A 444 -13.91 4.21 26.81
C GLN A 444 -13.48 4.99 28.06
N ARG A 445 -12.18 5.02 28.35
CA ARG A 445 -11.62 5.66 29.54
C ARG A 445 -11.58 7.18 29.39
N THR A 446 -11.50 7.66 28.15
CA THR A 446 -11.42 9.09 27.85
C THR A 446 -12.36 9.47 26.72
N ILE A 447 -12.81 10.74 26.71
CA ILE A 447 -13.58 11.30 25.60
C ILE A 447 -12.79 11.22 24.29
N ARG A 448 -11.46 11.41 24.34
CA ARG A 448 -10.59 11.31 23.16
C ARG A 448 -10.58 9.90 22.55
N GLU A 449 -10.65 8.85 23.37
CA GLU A 449 -10.81 7.49 22.87
C GLU A 449 -12.15 7.36 22.12
N GLN A 450 -13.25 7.87 22.70
CA GLN A 450 -14.56 7.86 22.04
C GLN A 450 -14.56 8.66 20.73
N GLU A 451 -13.97 9.86 20.71
CA GLU A 451 -13.83 10.68 19.50
C GLU A 451 -13.03 9.96 18.42
N SER A 452 -11.98 9.21 18.79
CA SER A 452 -11.22 8.43 17.81
C SER A 452 -12.03 7.31 17.15
N LEU A 453 -13.10 6.83 17.78
CA LEU A 453 -13.99 5.80 17.21
C LEU A 453 -14.92 6.36 16.13
N ILE A 454 -15.05 7.69 16.00
CA ILE A 454 -15.75 8.32 14.87
C ILE A 454 -15.12 7.91 13.54
N GLU A 455 -13.82 7.61 13.51
CA GLU A 455 -13.12 7.08 12.35
C GLU A 455 -13.75 5.81 11.80
N ILE A 456 -14.33 4.94 12.65
CA ILE A 456 -15.05 3.74 12.18
C ILE A 456 -16.25 4.17 11.33
N LEU A 457 -17.04 5.12 11.84
CA LEU A 457 -18.27 5.57 11.19
C LEU A 457 -17.99 6.29 9.86
N LEU A 458 -16.82 6.92 9.74
CA LEU A 458 -16.38 7.61 8.53
C LEU A 458 -15.58 6.71 7.57
N SER A 459 -15.19 5.51 8.01
CA SER A 459 -14.41 4.60 7.20
C SER A 459 -15.23 4.07 6.03
N ARG A 460 -14.64 4.08 4.84
CA ARG A 460 -15.27 3.54 3.61
C ARG A 460 -15.08 2.03 3.46
N ARG A 461 -14.12 1.46 4.17
CA ARG A 461 -13.74 0.04 4.09
C ARG A 461 -13.55 -0.46 5.50
N LEU A 462 -14.49 -1.30 5.91
CA LEU A 462 -14.53 -1.94 7.21
C LEU A 462 -14.57 -3.43 7.01
N TYR A 463 -13.93 -4.15 7.91
CA TYR A 463 -13.87 -5.60 7.88
C TYR A 463 -14.13 -6.14 9.27
N GLN A 464 -14.72 -7.31 9.35
CA GLN A 464 -14.78 -8.12 10.55
C GLN A 464 -13.86 -9.32 10.35
N ILE A 465 -13.07 -9.68 11.36
CA ILE A 465 -12.28 -10.90 11.31
C ILE A 465 -13.18 -12.08 11.61
N ILE A 466 -13.34 -12.98 10.63
CA ILE A 466 -14.09 -14.24 10.75
C ILE A 466 -13.18 -15.34 10.21
N ASP A 467 -12.93 -16.37 11.01
CA ASP A 467 -12.04 -17.49 10.65
C ASP A 467 -10.67 -17.04 10.11
N SER A 468 -10.09 -16.02 10.76
CA SER A 468 -8.82 -15.38 10.36
C SER A 468 -8.83 -14.67 8.99
N ARG A 469 -10.01 -14.38 8.43
CA ARG A 469 -10.18 -13.63 7.18
C ARG A 469 -10.83 -12.28 7.41
N PHE A 470 -10.47 -11.30 6.58
CA PHE A 470 -11.12 -9.99 6.56
C PHE A 470 -12.41 -10.06 5.76
N VAL A 471 -13.55 -10.15 6.45
CA VAL A 471 -14.88 -10.16 5.81
C VAL A 471 -15.42 -8.73 5.75
N PRO A 472 -15.72 -8.16 4.58
CA PRO A 472 -16.17 -6.78 4.51
C PRO A 472 -17.53 -6.58 5.19
N ILE A 473 -17.65 -5.49 5.94
CA ILE A 473 -18.88 -5.11 6.66
C ILE A 473 -19.35 -3.72 6.25
N ILE A 474 -20.63 -3.44 6.51
CA ILE A 474 -21.26 -2.13 6.33
C ILE A 474 -21.77 -1.61 7.68
N ILE A 475 -21.61 -0.30 7.92
CA ILE A 475 -22.19 0.36 9.09
C ILE A 475 -23.62 0.79 8.75
N ASN A 476 -24.57 0.39 9.60
CA ASN A 476 -25.99 0.72 9.42
C ASN A 476 -26.37 2.04 10.12
N GLN A 477 -25.56 2.49 11.08
CA GLN A 477 -25.81 3.71 11.83
C GLN A 477 -25.56 4.97 11.00
N ARG A 478 -26.52 5.91 11.06
CA ARG A 478 -26.41 7.23 10.43
C ARG A 478 -26.03 8.33 11.41
N ASN A 479 -26.33 8.12 12.69
CA ASN A 479 -26.08 9.07 13.76
C ASN A 479 -25.46 8.34 14.95
N GLN A 480 -24.58 9.05 15.66
CA GLN A 480 -23.95 8.57 16.88
C GLN A 480 -24.01 9.66 17.93
N ALA A 481 -24.57 9.33 19.10
CA ALA A 481 -24.48 10.22 20.24
C ALA A 481 -23.06 10.13 20.82
N LEU A 482 -22.37 11.26 20.86
CA LEU A 482 -21.12 11.41 21.61
C LEU A 482 -21.48 11.76 23.06
N GLY A 483 -20.66 11.29 24.00
CA GLY A 483 -20.87 11.57 25.42
C GLY A 483 -20.82 13.06 25.71
N LYS A 484 -21.49 13.50 26.78
CA LYS A 484 -21.38 14.87 27.29
C LYS A 484 -20.07 15.04 28.05
N SER A 485 -19.59 16.27 28.15
CA SER A 485 -18.39 16.59 28.96
C SER A 485 -18.53 16.25 30.45
N THR A 486 -19.76 16.03 30.94
CA THR A 486 -20.07 15.63 32.31
C THR A 486 -20.12 14.10 32.51
N ASP A 487 -20.09 13.32 31.42
CA ASP A 487 -20.26 11.88 31.50
C ASP A 487 -18.94 11.24 31.99
N LYS A 488 -19.05 10.40 33.03
CA LYS A 488 -17.89 9.69 33.61
C LYS A 488 -17.55 8.40 32.87
N LEU A 489 -18.54 7.83 32.19
CA LEU A 489 -18.42 6.63 31.38
C LEU A 489 -19.03 6.95 30.03
N VAL A 490 -18.25 6.80 28.98
CA VAL A 490 -18.70 7.03 27.61
C VAL A 490 -18.67 5.69 26.88
N SER A 491 -19.80 5.31 26.30
CA SER A 491 -19.92 4.08 25.51
C SER A 491 -20.00 4.41 24.03
N PHE A 492 -19.81 3.41 23.17
CA PHE A 492 -19.88 3.59 21.72
C PHE A 492 -20.65 2.43 21.11
N PRO A 493 -21.99 2.51 21.11
CA PRO A 493 -22.82 1.53 20.45
C PRO A 493 -22.53 1.54 18.94
N LEU A 494 -22.40 0.37 18.35
CA LEU A 494 -22.15 0.17 16.93
C LEU A 494 -23.21 -0.78 16.35
N GLU A 495 -23.76 -0.44 15.19
CA GLU A 495 -24.59 -1.36 14.40
C GLU A 495 -23.97 -1.57 13.03
N TRP A 496 -23.70 -2.82 12.68
CA TRP A 496 -23.08 -3.22 11.44
C TRP A 496 -23.73 -4.47 10.85
N ALA A 497 -23.42 -4.77 9.60
CA ALA A 497 -23.86 -5.99 8.94
C ALA A 497 -22.76 -6.52 8.03
N LEU A 498 -22.77 -7.82 7.76
CA LEU A 498 -21.92 -8.37 6.70
C LEU A 498 -22.36 -7.77 5.35
N SER A 499 -21.39 -7.46 4.49
CA SER A 499 -21.68 -6.87 3.18
C SER A 499 -22.40 -7.86 2.24
N GLU A 500 -22.02 -9.14 2.33
CA GLU A 500 -22.64 -10.23 1.59
C GLU A 500 -24.08 -10.52 2.05
N ALA A 501 -24.85 -11.08 1.14
CA ALA A 501 -26.16 -11.68 1.42
C ALA A 501 -26.06 -13.16 1.03
N ASN A 502 -26.53 -14.04 1.92
CA ASN A 502 -26.44 -15.48 1.77
C ASN A 502 -27.82 -16.08 1.53
N GLU A 503 -27.89 -17.12 0.69
CA GLU A 503 -29.12 -17.91 0.48
C GLU A 503 -29.17 -19.13 1.40
N THR A 504 -28.00 -19.56 1.89
CA THR A 504 -27.83 -20.76 2.72
C THR A 504 -27.32 -20.43 4.11
N TYR A 505 -27.78 -21.18 5.11
CA TYR A 505 -27.40 -20.98 6.50
C TYR A 505 -26.31 -21.95 6.94
N THR A 506 -25.20 -21.40 7.43
CA THR A 506 -24.13 -22.14 8.10
C THR A 506 -23.99 -21.62 9.53
N PRO A 507 -24.15 -22.47 10.57
CA PRO A 507 -23.95 -22.05 11.96
C PRO A 507 -22.55 -21.45 12.17
N ALA A 508 -22.49 -20.30 12.85
CA ALA A 508 -21.23 -19.55 13.04
C ALA A 508 -20.19 -20.29 13.89
N ASP A 509 -20.64 -21.20 14.76
CA ASP A 509 -19.76 -21.92 15.69
C ASP A 509 -19.09 -23.16 15.07
N ILE A 510 -19.45 -23.51 13.82
CA ILE A 510 -18.87 -24.66 13.12
C ILE A 510 -17.67 -24.20 12.30
N ALA A 511 -16.47 -24.49 12.80
CA ALA A 511 -15.23 -24.26 12.05
C ALA A 511 -15.12 -25.25 10.88
N LEU A 512 -15.27 -24.77 9.65
CA LEU A 512 -15.09 -25.57 8.43
C LEU A 512 -13.63 -25.71 7.99
N GLY A 513 -12.72 -24.97 8.64
CA GLY A 513 -11.31 -24.89 8.26
C GLY A 513 -11.07 -24.01 7.02
N LEU A 514 -9.80 -23.77 6.71
CA LEU A 514 -9.40 -23.10 5.47
C LEU A 514 -9.29 -24.17 4.37
N GLY A 515 -9.99 -23.96 3.25
CA GLY A 515 -9.84 -24.82 2.08
C GLY A 515 -8.40 -24.76 1.52
N ALA A 516 -7.89 -25.87 0.99
CA ALA A 516 -6.53 -25.94 0.44
C ALA A 516 -6.33 -25.06 -0.80
N ASP A 517 -7.42 -24.76 -1.52
CA ASP A 517 -7.42 -23.93 -2.73
C ASP A 517 -7.75 -22.45 -2.45
N THR A 518 -7.51 -21.95 -1.23
CA THR A 518 -7.60 -20.51 -1.02
C THR A 518 -6.62 -19.80 -1.93
N GLU A 519 -7.15 -19.14 -2.97
CA GLU A 519 -6.42 -18.18 -3.77
C GLU A 519 -5.76 -17.17 -2.80
N GLU A 520 -4.43 -17.18 -2.76
CA GLU A 520 -3.67 -16.11 -2.10
C GLU A 520 -3.93 -14.83 -2.90
N TYR A 521 -4.83 -13.98 -2.40
CA TYR A 521 -5.13 -12.66 -2.97
C TYR A 521 -4.19 -11.59 -2.45
#